data_AF-K4PC62-F1
#
_entry.id   AF-K4PC62-F1
#
_cell.length_a   1.000
_cell.length_b   1.000
_cell.length_c   1.000
_cell.angle_alpha   90.00
_cell.angle_beta   90.00
_cell.angle_gamma   90.00
#
_symmetry.space_group_name_H-M   'P 1'
#
loop_
_entity.id
_entity.type
_entity.pdbx_description
1 polymer ?
#
loop_
_entity_poly.entity_id
_entity_poly.type
_entity_poly.pdbx_seq_one_letter_code
_entity_poly.pdbx_strand_id
1 'polypeptide(L)'
;MSARGVGDDLRDQVESLVVVATGRVVTAEDLRDSGGSLEAAGVNSIAYLNLVEALDHRYGVVVDPERDGDALATVDGIAGLIRSARGGGVG
;
A
#
# COMPACT_ATOMS: atom_id res chain seq x y z
N MET A 1 -8.46 -16.32 -20.86
CA MET A 1 -7.42 -15.74 -19.99
C MET A 1 -8.11 -15.10 -18.81
N SER A 2 -7.88 -15.67 -17.63
CA SER A 2 -8.62 -15.41 -16.39
C SER A 2 -8.46 -13.96 -15.93
N ALA A 3 -9.50 -13.39 -15.35
CA ALA A 3 -9.54 -12.07 -14.70
C ALA A 3 -8.67 -11.98 -13.42
N ARG A 4 -7.51 -12.66 -13.41
CA ARG A 4 -6.50 -12.65 -12.35
C ARG A 4 -5.45 -11.54 -12.49
N GLY A 5 -5.47 -10.74 -13.57
CA GLY A 5 -4.41 -9.75 -13.82
C GLY A 5 -4.43 -8.55 -12.86
N VAL A 6 -5.48 -7.74 -12.91
CA VAL A 6 -5.43 -6.37 -12.35
C VAL A 6 -5.33 -6.32 -10.81
N GLY A 7 -5.84 -7.33 -10.10
CA GLY A 7 -5.83 -7.37 -8.64
C GLY A 7 -4.47 -7.75 -8.06
N ASP A 8 -3.87 -8.81 -8.59
CA ASP A 8 -2.52 -9.26 -8.24
C ASP A 8 -1.47 -8.23 -8.68
N ASP A 9 -1.63 -7.64 -9.87
CA ASP A 9 -0.74 -6.58 -10.37
C ASP A 9 -0.69 -5.35 -9.44
N LEU A 10 -1.82 -4.97 -8.83
CA LEU A 10 -1.85 -3.82 -7.91
C LEU A 10 -1.25 -4.17 -6.56
N ARG A 11 -1.49 -5.39 -6.06
CA ARG A 11 -0.90 -5.87 -4.81
C ARG A 11 0.62 -5.90 -4.91
N ASP A 12 1.17 -6.46 -5.98
CA ASP A 12 2.62 -6.49 -6.23
C ASP A 12 3.22 -5.08 -6.34
N GLN A 13 2.49 -4.13 -6.95
CA GLN A 13 2.91 -2.72 -6.99
C GLN A 13 2.93 -2.07 -5.61
N VAL A 14 1.95 -2.36 -4.75
CA VAL A 14 1.90 -1.85 -3.37
C VAL A 14 3.02 -2.48 -2.55
N GLU A 15 3.25 -3.79 -2.65
CA GLU A 15 4.35 -4.46 -1.97
C GLU A 15 5.69 -3.82 -2.38
N SER A 16 5.92 -3.60 -3.67
CA SER A 16 7.12 -2.90 -4.15
C SER A 16 7.21 -1.46 -3.62
N LEU A 17 6.07 -0.76 -3.46
CA LEU A 17 6.04 0.59 -2.90
C LEU A 17 6.47 0.58 -1.43
N VAL A 18 5.92 -0.34 -0.64
CA VAL A 18 6.25 -0.51 0.78
C VAL A 18 7.72 -0.85 0.96
N VAL A 19 8.28 -1.75 0.14
CA VAL A 19 9.71 -2.07 0.15
C VAL A 19 10.56 -0.82 -0.10
N VAL A 20 10.17 0.04 -1.03
CA VAL A 20 10.91 1.29 -1.31
C VAL A 20 10.73 2.31 -0.19
N ALA A 21 9.51 2.50 0.32
CA ALA A 21 9.19 3.45 1.38
C ALA A 21 9.88 3.11 2.72
N THR A 22 10.03 1.82 2.99
CA THR A 22 10.77 1.30 4.16
C THR A 22 12.29 1.35 3.98
N GLY A 23 12.80 1.76 2.82
CA GLY A 23 14.24 1.72 2.53
C GLY A 23 14.80 0.29 2.43
N ARG A 24 13.95 -0.67 2.03
CA ARG A 24 14.25 -2.12 1.96
C ARG A 24 14.52 -2.78 3.31
N VAL A 25 14.01 -2.18 4.39
CA VAL A 25 14.01 -2.81 5.73
C VAL A 25 13.03 -3.98 5.77
N VAL A 26 11.93 -3.88 5.01
CA VAL A 26 10.93 -4.93 4.84
C VAL A 26 10.95 -5.38 3.38
N THR A 27 10.83 -6.68 3.13
CA THR A 27 10.74 -7.26 1.79
C THR A 27 9.29 -7.60 1.40
N ALA A 28 9.04 -7.83 0.11
CA ALA A 28 7.74 -8.32 -0.35
C ALA A 28 7.40 -9.71 0.23
N GLU A 29 8.43 -10.52 0.51
CA GLU A 29 8.27 -11.84 1.12
C GLU A 29 7.80 -11.71 2.58
N ASP A 30 8.42 -10.82 3.36
CA ASP A 30 8.01 -10.52 4.75
C ASP A 30 6.55 -10.03 4.80
N LEU A 31 6.14 -9.21 3.84
CA LEU A 31 4.77 -8.74 3.72
C LEU A 31 3.81 -9.89 3.42
N ARG A 32 4.18 -10.81 2.53
CA ARG A 32 3.34 -11.98 2.19
C ARG A 32 3.24 -12.96 3.35
N ASP A 33 4.36 -13.24 4.03
CA ASP A 33 4.40 -14.09 5.22
C ASP A 33 3.59 -13.51 6.39
N SER A 34 3.53 -12.18 6.46
CA SER A 34 2.72 -11.44 7.43
C SER A 34 1.25 -11.29 7.01
N GLY A 35 0.82 -11.95 5.93
CA GLY A 35 -0.54 -11.83 5.41
C GLY A 35 -0.91 -10.44 4.90
N GLY A 36 0.08 -9.60 4.59
CA GLY A 36 -0.09 -8.22 4.13
C GLY A 36 -0.11 -7.17 5.24
N SER A 37 0.10 -7.54 6.51
CA SER A 37 0.18 -6.58 7.62
C SER A 37 1.52 -5.85 7.65
N LEU A 38 1.48 -4.51 7.59
CA LEU A 38 2.68 -3.68 7.64
C LEU A 38 3.35 -3.75 9.01
N GLU A 39 2.58 -3.70 10.09
CA GLU A 39 3.09 -3.75 11.45
C GLU A 39 3.79 -5.10 11.71
N ALA A 40 3.15 -6.20 11.33
CA ALA A 40 3.71 -7.54 11.51
C ALA A 40 4.96 -7.76 10.64
N ALA A 41 5.03 -7.13 9.47
CA ALA A 41 6.21 -7.15 8.60
C ALA A 41 7.35 -6.25 9.12
N GLY A 42 7.14 -5.46 10.18
CA GLY A 42 8.17 -4.62 10.80
C GLY A 42 8.23 -3.19 10.25
N VAL A 43 7.18 -2.72 9.59
CA VAL A 43 7.08 -1.32 9.15
C VAL A 43 6.97 -0.40 10.38
N ASN A 44 7.90 0.53 10.48
CA ASN A 44 7.93 1.53 11.56
C ASN A 44 7.23 2.84 11.16
N SER A 45 7.05 3.75 12.13
CA SER A 45 6.37 5.04 11.89
C SER A 45 7.04 5.93 10.83
N ILE A 46 8.35 5.83 10.64
CA ILE A 46 9.06 6.60 9.58
C ILE A 46 8.73 6.03 8.21
N ALA A 47 8.80 4.70 8.08
CA ALA A 47 8.43 4.02 6.85
C ALA A 47 6.96 4.26 6.48
N TYR A 48 6.08 4.39 7.49
CA TYR A 48 4.69 4.77 7.29
C TYR A 48 4.55 6.18 6.70
N LEU A 49 5.26 7.18 7.22
CA LEU A 49 5.23 8.54 6.67
C LEU A 49 5.75 8.57 5.22
N ASN A 50 6.88 7.91 4.95
CA ASN A 50 7.41 7.78 3.59
C ASN A 50 6.41 7.11 2.64
N LEU A 51 5.65 6.12 3.15
CA LEU A 51 4.65 5.42 2.37
C LEU A 51 3.48 6.33 2.00
N VAL A 52 2.98 7.14 2.96
CA VAL A 52 1.93 8.14 2.72
C VAL A 52 2.37 9.14 1.65
N GLU A 53 3.57 9.70 1.79
CA GLU A 53 4.13 10.63 0.79
C GLU A 53 4.28 9.97 -0.57
N ALA A 54 4.75 8.72 -0.62
CA ALA A 54 4.90 7.98 -1.86
C ALA A 54 3.55 7.67 -2.52
N LEU A 55 2.49 7.43 -1.73
CA LEU A 55 1.13 7.21 -2.23
C LEU A 55 0.55 8.48 -2.85
N ASP A 56 0.71 9.62 -2.20
CA ASP A 56 0.28 10.92 -2.72
C ASP A 56 1.06 11.26 -4.01
N HIS A 57 2.39 11.22 -3.97
CA HIS A 57 3.22 11.60 -5.12
C HIS A 57 3.05 10.65 -6.32
N ARG A 58 2.86 9.34 -6.09
CA ARG A 58 2.81 8.35 -7.19
C ARG A 58 1.41 8.09 -7.71
N TYR A 59 0.39 8.18 -6.86
CA TYR A 59 -0.98 7.81 -7.20
C TYR A 59 -2.00 8.94 -7.00
N GLY A 60 -1.60 10.09 -6.43
CA GLY A 60 -2.50 11.18 -6.08
C GLY A 60 -3.46 10.81 -4.95
N VAL A 61 -3.07 9.84 -4.12
CA VAL A 61 -3.89 9.36 -3.00
C VAL A 61 -3.54 10.18 -1.77
N VAL A 62 -4.41 11.12 -1.42
CA VAL A 62 -4.34 11.81 -0.13
C VAL A 62 -4.83 10.86 0.94
N VAL A 63 -3.94 10.45 1.85
CA VAL A 63 -4.29 9.55 2.94
C VAL A 63 -4.45 10.33 4.24
N ASP A 64 -5.58 10.15 4.90
CA ASP A 64 -5.85 10.75 6.20
C ASP A 64 -5.57 9.72 7.30
N PRO A 65 -4.53 9.89 8.13
CA PRO A 65 -4.16 8.90 9.14
C PRO A 65 -5.25 8.68 10.20
N GLU A 66 -6.18 9.62 10.41
CA GLU A 66 -7.30 9.44 11.34
C GLU A 66 -8.43 8.59 10.74
N ARG A 67 -8.59 8.61 9.41
CA ARG A 67 -9.69 7.94 8.71
C ARG A 67 -9.26 6.66 8.00
N ASP A 68 -8.03 6.63 7.51
CA ASP A 68 -7.47 5.60 6.66
C ASP A 68 -6.36 4.80 7.38
N GLY A 69 -6.13 5.04 8.67
CA GLY A 69 -5.10 4.35 9.45
C GLY A 69 -5.21 2.81 9.37
N ASP A 70 -6.44 2.28 9.47
CA ASP A 70 -6.69 0.83 9.31
C ASP A 70 -6.43 0.34 7.88
N ALA A 71 -6.72 1.17 6.88
CA ALA A 71 -6.45 0.84 5.48
C ALA A 71 -4.94 0.86 5.17
N LEU A 72 -4.19 1.76 5.81
CA LEU A 72 -2.73 1.80 5.72
C LEU A 72 -2.04 0.72 6.54
N ALA A 73 -2.71 0.06 7.47
CA ALA A 73 -2.13 -1.04 8.24
C ALA A 73 -1.85 -2.29 7.38
N THR A 74 -2.46 -2.39 6.19
CA THR A 74 -2.33 -3.57 5.32
C THR A 74 -2.11 -3.23 3.85
N VAL A 75 -1.37 -4.09 3.13
CA VAL A 75 -1.17 -4.00 1.68
C VAL A 75 -2.49 -3.98 0.92
N ASP A 76 -3.45 -4.82 1.32
CA ASP A 76 -4.76 -4.91 0.67
C ASP A 76 -5.60 -3.64 0.90
N GLY A 77 -5.51 -3.03 2.09
CA GLY A 77 -6.15 -1.75 2.38
C GLY A 77 -5.59 -0.61 1.53
N ILE A 78 -4.27 -0.54 1.39
CA ILE A 78 -3.59 0.44 0.51
C ILE A 78 -4.01 0.24 -0.95
N ALA A 79 -4.04 -1.01 -1.43
CA ALA A 79 -4.52 -1.31 -2.77
C ALA A 79 -5.99 -0.87 -2.97
N GLY A 80 -6.80 -0.99 -1.92
CA GLY A 80 -8.16 -0.43 -1.85
C GLY A 80 -8.19 1.09 -2.02
N LEU A 81 -7.35 1.83 -1.29
CA LEU A 81 -7.25 3.29 -1.38
C LEU A 81 -6.86 3.73 -2.80
N ILE A 82 -5.85 3.10 -3.40
CA ILE A 82 -5.41 3.40 -4.76
C ILE A 82 -6.53 3.12 -5.77
N ARG A 83 -7.26 2.01 -5.59
CA ARG A 83 -8.38 1.65 -6.46
C ARG A 83 -9.52 2.66 -6.34
N SER A 84 -9.84 3.10 -5.12
CA SER A 84 -10.86 4.12 -4.88
C SER A 84 -10.47 5.46 -5.48
N ALA A 85 -9.21 5.87 -5.37
CA ALA A 85 -8.72 7.10 -6.01
C ALA A 85 -8.74 7.02 -7.54
N ARG A 86 -8.37 5.88 -8.13
CA ARG A 86 -8.42 5.65 -9.58
C ARG A 86 -9.84 5.52 -10.13
N GLY A 87 -10.77 4.98 -9.34
CA GLY A 87 -12.19 4.84 -9.69
C GLY A 87 -13.04 6.08 -9.41
N GLY A 88 -12.58 6.96 -8.51
CA GLY A 88 -13.26 8.18 -8.08
C GLY A 88 -13.05 9.39 -8.99
N GLY A 89 -12.38 9.24 -10.12
CA GLY A 89 -12.20 10.28 -11.14
C GLY A 89 -13.45 10.52 -12.00
N VAL A 90 -14.62 10.71 -11.39
CA VAL A 90 -15.80 11.35 -12.01
C VAL A 90 -16.60 12.09 -10.94
N GLY A 91 -16.58 13.43 -11.01
CA GLY A 91 -17.33 14.32 -10.13
C GLY A 91 -16.76 15.72 -10.11
#